data_AF-A0A850SCQ1-F1
#
_entry.id   AF-A0A850SCQ1-F1
#
_cell.length_a   1.000
_cell.length_b   1.000
_cell.length_c   1.000
_cell.angle_alpha   90.00
_cell.angle_beta   90.00
_cell.angle_gamma   90.00
#
_symmetry.space_group_name_H-M   'P 1'
#
loop_
_entity.id
_entity.type
_entity.pdbx_description
1 polymer ?
#
loop_
_entity_poly.entity_id
_entity_poly.type
_entity_poly.pdbx_seq_one_letter_code
_entity_poly.pdbx_strand_id
1 'polypeptide(L)'
;MELDREEERALRGEKGEALASAYRILAAIGEATGAKKLVPVKWAHVSGVNYNTIGDAGVQFLDSFSREARVAIRTTVNPMGYDMNHPEGISEKFAEKQASIVRSYERMGVEPSFTCTPYDVFDMPRKGTQVSFAESNAAVFSNSLLGIKTNKESALSALASSVTGKAPLSDLRLDEGRNPNVKIQADFDFKSELDFGLLGYFAGKNVKGSSVALAGVDSLSRPQAKALSAGIGTSGSCGMFTLGNPKAKEKISFGKEEARKIKDELSTADDGDVITFGSPQLNIEELNTLANLTEGKKFKKRCMIFCSRAIHNQAVKIGLAGRLEKAGGEFMCDSCTCLTPYVSKENYDSVITSSVKAAYYMNSSNKVGVALKDMKTIVKEYTQ
;
A
#
# COMPACT_ATOMS: atom_id res chain seq x y z
N MET A 1 -21.29 -21.40 2.21
CA MET A 1 -21.40 -20.40 1.12
C MET A 1 -21.99 -21.09 -0.09
N GLU A 2 -22.92 -20.46 -0.80
CA GLU A 2 -23.50 -20.99 -2.04
C GLU A 2 -22.55 -20.72 -3.22
N LEU A 3 -22.21 -21.77 -3.96
CA LEU A 3 -21.42 -21.72 -5.18
C LEU A 3 -22.31 -22.08 -6.38
N ASP A 4 -22.09 -21.43 -7.52
CA ASP A 4 -22.73 -21.86 -8.76
C ASP A 4 -22.12 -23.16 -9.31
N ARG A 5 -22.79 -23.81 -10.26
CA ARG A 5 -22.32 -25.09 -10.82
C ARG A 5 -20.91 -25.01 -11.41
N GLU A 6 -20.54 -23.88 -12.01
CA GLU A 6 -19.22 -23.73 -12.62
C GLU A 6 -18.14 -23.52 -11.56
N GLU A 7 -18.46 -22.81 -10.48
CA GLU A 7 -17.62 -22.63 -9.30
C GLU A 7 -17.40 -23.96 -8.57
N GLU A 8 -18.43 -24.78 -8.39
CA GLU A 8 -18.33 -26.12 -7.78
C GLU A 8 -17.45 -27.07 -8.62
N ARG A 9 -17.64 -27.09 -9.95
CA ARG A 9 -16.83 -27.90 -10.85
C ARG A 9 -15.36 -27.49 -10.80
N ALA A 10 -15.09 -26.19 -10.78
CA ALA A 10 -13.73 -25.67 -10.66
C ALA A 10 -13.11 -26.04 -9.31
N LEU A 11 -13.86 -25.92 -8.21
CA LEU A 11 -13.42 -26.31 -6.87
C LEU A 11 -13.05 -27.81 -6.77
N ARG A 12 -13.76 -28.68 -7.50
CA ARG A 12 -13.48 -30.13 -7.59
C ARG A 12 -12.26 -30.49 -8.45
N GLY A 13 -11.60 -29.52 -9.10
CA GLY A 13 -10.44 -29.78 -9.95
C GLY A 13 -10.74 -30.06 -11.41
N GLU A 14 -12.01 -30.01 -11.85
CA GLU A 14 -12.39 -30.27 -13.25
C GLU A 14 -11.80 -29.25 -14.25
N LYS A 15 -11.28 -28.11 -13.74
CA LYS A 15 -10.66 -27.04 -14.52
C LYS A 15 -9.18 -26.82 -14.20
N GLY A 16 -8.51 -27.81 -13.61
CA GLY A 16 -7.11 -27.74 -13.21
C GLY A 16 -6.90 -27.37 -11.74
N GLU A 17 -5.75 -27.77 -11.20
CA GLU A 17 -5.49 -27.73 -9.77
C GLU A 17 -5.22 -26.31 -9.26
N ALA A 18 -4.59 -25.46 -10.07
CA ALA A 18 -4.40 -24.06 -9.71
C ALA A 18 -5.73 -23.31 -9.51
N LEU A 19 -6.72 -23.54 -10.39
CA LEU A 19 -8.03 -22.90 -10.25
C LEU A 19 -8.82 -23.49 -9.07
N ALA A 20 -8.72 -24.80 -8.84
CA ALA A 20 -9.32 -25.45 -7.67
C ALA A 20 -8.75 -24.87 -6.36
N SER A 21 -7.43 -24.74 -6.27
CA SER A 21 -6.75 -24.12 -5.13
C SER A 21 -7.20 -22.68 -4.89
N ALA A 22 -7.38 -21.89 -5.96
CA ALA A 22 -7.93 -20.54 -5.84
C ALA A 22 -9.35 -20.53 -5.28
N TYR A 23 -10.25 -21.41 -5.77
CA TYR A 23 -11.60 -21.52 -5.21
C TYR A 23 -11.61 -22.03 -3.77
N ARG A 24 -10.71 -22.92 -3.36
CA ARG A 24 -10.56 -23.33 -1.95
C ARG A 24 -10.20 -22.15 -1.06
N ILE A 25 -9.29 -21.27 -1.50
CA ILE A 25 -8.95 -20.03 -0.78
C ILE A 25 -10.19 -19.13 -0.65
N LEU A 26 -10.91 -18.87 -1.74
CA LEU A 26 -12.11 -18.03 -1.69
C LEU A 26 -13.22 -18.64 -0.83
N ALA A 27 -13.39 -19.96 -0.86
CA ALA A 27 -14.37 -20.66 -0.04
C ALA A 27 -14.06 -20.55 1.46
N ALA A 28 -12.81 -20.80 1.86
CA ALA A 28 -12.38 -20.66 3.24
C ALA A 28 -12.56 -19.22 3.76
N ILE A 29 -12.22 -18.21 2.94
CA ILE A 29 -12.44 -16.80 3.29
C ILE A 29 -13.94 -16.47 3.35
N GLY A 30 -14.71 -17.01 2.43
CA GLY A 30 -16.16 -16.85 2.40
C GLY A 30 -16.80 -17.40 3.68
N GLU A 31 -16.40 -18.58 4.12
CA GLU A 31 -16.84 -19.16 5.39
C GLU A 31 -16.41 -18.31 6.59
N ALA A 32 -15.14 -17.92 6.66
CA ALA A 32 -14.60 -17.11 7.75
C ALA A 32 -15.26 -15.71 7.87
N THR A 33 -15.73 -15.16 6.75
CA THR A 33 -16.39 -13.84 6.71
C THR A 33 -17.91 -13.89 6.67
N GLY A 34 -18.50 -15.10 6.73
CA GLY A 34 -19.95 -15.30 6.61
C GLY A 34 -20.53 -14.91 5.25
N ALA A 35 -19.71 -14.89 4.19
CA ALA A 35 -20.15 -14.60 2.84
C ALA A 35 -21.15 -15.67 2.35
N LYS A 36 -22.27 -15.22 1.80
CA LYS A 36 -23.31 -16.12 1.29
C LYS A 36 -23.00 -16.63 -0.11
N LYS A 37 -22.27 -15.86 -0.91
CA LYS A 37 -21.93 -16.18 -2.30
C LYS A 37 -20.64 -15.47 -2.74
N LEU A 38 -20.11 -15.89 -3.88
CA LEU A 38 -19.09 -15.15 -4.60
C LEU A 38 -19.72 -14.10 -5.53
N VAL A 39 -19.01 -13.01 -5.80
CA VAL A 39 -19.39 -11.97 -6.77
C VAL A 39 -18.28 -11.74 -7.79
N PRO A 40 -18.63 -11.36 -9.03
CA PRO A 40 -17.63 -11.01 -10.02
C PRO A 40 -16.87 -9.75 -9.60
N VAL A 41 -15.55 -9.80 -9.75
CA VAL A 41 -14.66 -8.63 -9.61
C VAL A 41 -14.07 -8.28 -10.97
N LYS A 42 -13.73 -7.01 -11.19
CA LYS A 42 -13.24 -6.51 -12.49
C LYS A 42 -11.74 -6.27 -12.55
N TRP A 43 -11.10 -6.13 -11.40
CA TRP A 43 -9.67 -5.87 -11.29
C TRP A 43 -9.13 -6.48 -10.00
N ALA A 44 -8.00 -7.18 -10.07
CA ALA A 44 -7.18 -7.52 -8.91
C ALA A 44 -5.88 -6.71 -8.86
N HIS A 45 -5.51 -6.22 -7.67
CA HIS A 45 -4.19 -5.65 -7.41
C HIS A 45 -3.49 -6.54 -6.39
N VAL A 46 -2.60 -7.39 -6.88
CA VAL A 46 -1.98 -8.46 -6.09
C VAL A 46 -0.77 -7.94 -5.32
N SER A 47 -0.58 -8.47 -4.11
CA SER A 47 0.61 -8.25 -3.28
C SER A 47 1.44 -9.53 -3.21
N GLY A 48 2.42 -9.61 -2.31
CA GLY A 48 3.31 -10.77 -2.23
C GLY A 48 4.26 -10.86 -3.43
N VAL A 49 4.79 -9.72 -3.87
CA VAL A 49 5.81 -9.63 -4.92
C VAL A 49 7.22 -9.39 -4.36
N ASN A 50 7.33 -8.91 -3.12
CA ASN A 50 8.63 -8.72 -2.46
C ASN A 50 9.11 -10.03 -1.83
N TYR A 51 10.34 -10.46 -2.15
CA TYR A 51 10.94 -11.66 -1.58
C TYR A 51 11.02 -11.63 -0.05
N ASN A 52 11.29 -10.46 0.56
CA ASN A 52 11.28 -10.30 2.02
C ASN A 52 9.91 -10.57 2.66
N THR A 53 8.83 -10.50 1.88
CA THR A 53 7.47 -10.77 2.37
C THR A 53 7.08 -12.23 2.20
N ILE A 54 7.43 -12.85 1.08
CA ILE A 54 6.91 -14.19 0.73
C ILE A 54 7.90 -15.33 1.02
N GLY A 55 9.20 -15.02 1.12
CA GLY A 55 10.26 -15.99 1.37
C GLY A 55 10.34 -17.12 0.33
N ASP A 56 11.19 -18.12 0.61
CA ASP A 56 11.43 -19.24 -0.32
C ASP A 56 10.17 -20.08 -0.58
N ALA A 57 9.34 -20.29 0.44
CA ALA A 57 8.08 -21.03 0.31
C ALA A 57 7.09 -20.31 -0.62
N GLY A 58 6.95 -19.00 -0.49
CA GLY A 58 6.10 -18.20 -1.37
C GLY A 58 6.61 -18.17 -2.81
N VAL A 59 7.93 -18.12 -3.01
CA VAL A 59 8.55 -18.22 -4.34
C VAL A 59 8.23 -19.57 -5.00
N GLN A 60 8.39 -20.68 -4.27
CA GLN A 60 8.10 -22.03 -4.79
C GLN A 60 6.62 -22.22 -5.11
N PHE A 61 5.74 -21.75 -4.21
CA PHE A 61 4.30 -21.76 -4.42
C PHE A 61 3.94 -20.99 -5.69
N LEU A 62 4.41 -19.75 -5.83
CA LEU A 62 4.07 -18.89 -6.95
C LEU A 62 4.62 -19.41 -8.29
N ASP A 63 5.85 -19.93 -8.31
CA ASP A 63 6.40 -20.54 -9.53
C ASP A 63 5.58 -21.77 -9.96
N SER A 64 5.20 -22.65 -9.02
CA SER A 64 4.38 -23.82 -9.31
C SER A 64 2.98 -23.41 -9.79
N PHE A 65 2.33 -22.52 -9.04
CA PHE A 65 0.98 -22.01 -9.34
C PHE A 65 0.92 -21.33 -10.72
N SER A 66 1.92 -20.52 -11.06
CA SER A 66 1.95 -19.77 -12.33
C SER A 66 2.11 -20.62 -13.59
N ARG A 67 2.55 -21.88 -13.46
CA ARG A 67 2.67 -22.79 -14.63
C ARG A 67 1.31 -23.16 -15.19
N GLU A 68 0.30 -23.29 -14.32
CA GLU A 68 -1.07 -23.68 -14.70
C GLU A 68 -2.06 -22.52 -14.65
N ALA A 69 -1.83 -21.52 -13.80
CA ALA A 69 -2.74 -20.40 -13.63
C ALA A 69 -2.58 -19.32 -14.71
N ARG A 70 -3.70 -18.72 -15.12
CA ARG A 70 -3.75 -17.47 -15.87
C ARG A 70 -4.76 -16.53 -15.22
N VAL A 71 -4.48 -15.24 -15.23
CA VAL A 71 -5.43 -14.25 -14.70
C VAL A 71 -6.67 -14.17 -15.61
N ALA A 72 -7.85 -14.16 -15.00
CA ALA A 72 -9.14 -14.08 -15.69
C ALA A 72 -9.65 -12.64 -15.82
N ILE A 73 -9.06 -11.72 -15.06
CA ILE A 73 -9.41 -10.29 -15.04
C ILE A 73 -8.15 -9.44 -15.12
N ARG A 74 -8.31 -8.14 -15.40
CA ARG A 74 -7.19 -7.20 -15.32
C ARG A 74 -6.51 -7.36 -13.96
N THR A 75 -5.20 -7.58 -13.99
CA THR A 75 -4.43 -7.82 -12.78
C THR A 75 -3.14 -7.03 -12.82
N THR A 76 -2.89 -6.27 -11.76
CA THR A 76 -1.69 -5.43 -11.56
C THR A 76 -1.02 -5.84 -10.26
N VAL A 77 0.22 -5.43 -10.04
CA VAL A 77 1.03 -5.91 -8.91
C VAL A 77 1.68 -4.76 -8.12
N ASN A 78 1.80 -5.00 -6.81
CA ASN A 78 2.50 -4.13 -5.85
C ASN A 78 4.00 -3.98 -6.18
N PRO A 79 4.73 -3.07 -5.52
CA PRO A 79 6.16 -2.88 -5.72
C PRO A 79 6.99 -4.08 -5.27
N MET A 80 8.08 -4.34 -5.98
CA MET A 80 9.07 -5.37 -5.70
C MET A 80 9.91 -5.03 -4.47
N GLY A 81 10.83 -5.93 -4.11
CA GLY A 81 11.81 -5.67 -3.06
C GLY A 81 12.83 -4.57 -3.40
N TYR A 82 13.28 -4.49 -4.65
CA TYR A 82 14.29 -3.53 -5.09
C TYR A 82 14.03 -3.08 -6.54
N ASP A 83 14.70 -2.01 -6.95
CA ASP A 83 14.70 -1.55 -8.33
C ASP A 83 15.69 -2.40 -9.13
N MET A 84 15.20 -3.20 -10.09
CA MET A 84 16.07 -4.06 -10.92
C MET A 84 17.10 -3.29 -11.75
N ASN A 85 16.89 -1.98 -11.98
CA ASN A 85 17.87 -1.12 -12.66
C ASN A 85 18.95 -0.57 -11.71
N HIS A 86 18.80 -0.76 -10.40
CA HIS A 86 19.74 -0.34 -9.36
C HIS A 86 20.07 -1.54 -8.44
N PRO A 87 20.78 -2.57 -8.94
CA PRO A 87 21.09 -3.77 -8.18
C PRO A 87 22.23 -3.60 -7.16
N GLU A 88 22.77 -2.39 -7.00
CA GLU A 88 23.92 -2.13 -6.12
C GLU A 88 23.61 -2.51 -4.68
N GLY A 89 24.48 -3.31 -4.07
CA GLY A 89 24.31 -3.78 -2.69
C GLY A 89 23.25 -4.87 -2.51
N ILE A 90 22.62 -5.37 -3.58
CA ILE A 90 21.66 -6.47 -3.52
C ILE A 90 22.38 -7.80 -3.69
N SER A 91 22.13 -8.75 -2.79
CA SER A 91 22.73 -10.09 -2.91
C SER A 91 22.20 -10.83 -4.14
N GLU A 92 23.07 -11.62 -4.78
CA GLU A 92 22.71 -12.43 -5.95
C GLU A 92 21.50 -13.33 -5.66
N LYS A 93 21.49 -14.00 -4.50
CA LYS A 93 20.34 -14.81 -4.05
C LYS A 93 19.05 -13.99 -4.00
N PHE A 94 19.08 -12.77 -3.47
CA PHE A 94 17.88 -11.92 -3.41
C PHE A 94 17.41 -11.56 -4.82
N ALA A 95 18.33 -11.12 -5.68
CA ALA A 95 18.05 -10.73 -7.05
C ALA A 95 17.44 -11.89 -7.86
N GLU A 96 18.01 -13.09 -7.77
CA GLU A 96 17.50 -14.30 -8.44
C GLU A 96 16.09 -14.65 -7.99
N LYS A 97 15.84 -14.66 -6.67
CA LYS A 97 14.52 -14.98 -6.11
C LYS A 97 13.49 -13.94 -6.50
N GLN A 98 13.83 -12.67 -6.39
CA GLN A 98 12.96 -11.57 -6.79
C GLN A 98 12.63 -11.62 -8.28
N ALA A 99 13.60 -11.90 -9.15
CA ALA A 99 13.37 -12.07 -10.58
C ALA A 99 12.48 -13.29 -10.90
N SER A 100 12.60 -14.37 -10.12
CA SER A 100 11.71 -15.53 -10.25
C SER A 100 10.25 -15.20 -9.94
N ILE A 101 10.01 -14.37 -8.92
CA ILE A 101 8.67 -13.89 -8.58
C ILE A 101 8.07 -13.08 -9.72
N VAL A 102 8.84 -12.14 -10.29
CA VAL A 102 8.41 -11.32 -11.43
C VAL A 102 8.01 -12.19 -12.61
N ARG A 103 8.88 -13.12 -13.02
CA ARG A 103 8.59 -14.04 -14.13
C ARG A 103 7.34 -14.88 -13.89
N SER A 104 7.05 -15.22 -12.63
CA SER A 104 5.86 -16.01 -12.29
C SER A 104 4.57 -15.18 -12.47
N TYR A 105 4.58 -13.91 -12.06
CA TYR A 105 3.46 -13.00 -12.33
C TYR A 105 3.28 -12.71 -13.83
N GLU A 106 4.37 -12.45 -14.56
CA GLU A 106 4.33 -12.26 -16.02
C GLU A 106 3.79 -13.50 -16.74
N ARG A 107 4.22 -14.70 -16.34
CA ARG A 107 3.72 -15.99 -16.89
C ARG A 107 2.21 -16.14 -16.72
N MET A 108 1.64 -15.64 -15.61
CA MET A 108 0.20 -15.65 -15.37
C MET A 108 -0.57 -14.61 -16.20
N GLY A 109 0.11 -13.66 -16.83
CA GLY A 109 -0.50 -12.54 -17.56
C GLY A 109 -0.77 -11.30 -16.71
N VAL A 110 -0.08 -11.14 -15.58
CA VAL A 110 -0.18 -9.93 -14.74
C VAL A 110 0.54 -8.77 -15.40
N GLU A 111 -0.09 -7.59 -15.38
CA GLU A 111 0.51 -6.33 -15.81
C GLU A 111 1.62 -5.93 -14.80
N PRO A 112 2.90 -5.83 -15.21
CA PRO A 112 4.04 -5.58 -14.32
C PRO A 112 4.11 -4.11 -13.89
N SER A 113 3.09 -3.66 -13.15
CA SER A 113 2.92 -2.26 -12.75
C SER A 113 3.81 -1.81 -11.59
N PHE A 114 4.24 -2.78 -10.77
CA PHE A 114 5.06 -2.63 -9.57
C PHE A 114 4.82 -1.36 -8.75
N THR A 115 3.56 -1.10 -8.43
CA THR A 115 3.15 0.13 -7.73
C THR A 115 2.21 -0.14 -6.58
N CYS A 116 2.41 0.54 -5.45
CA CYS A 116 1.47 0.48 -4.31
C CYS A 116 0.38 1.56 -4.39
N THR A 117 0.40 2.36 -5.45
CA THR A 117 -0.55 3.43 -5.71
C THR A 117 -1.13 3.28 -7.11
N PRO A 118 -1.84 2.17 -7.41
CA PRO A 118 -2.39 1.93 -8.76
C PRO A 118 -3.30 3.07 -9.24
N TYR A 119 -3.96 3.78 -8.31
CA TYR A 119 -4.77 4.95 -8.61
C TYR A 119 -3.97 6.14 -9.15
N ASP A 120 -2.67 6.25 -8.87
CA ASP A 120 -1.77 7.27 -9.43
C ASP A 120 -1.23 6.92 -10.83
N VAL A 121 -1.34 5.65 -11.24
CA VAL A 121 -0.79 5.15 -12.50
C VAL A 121 -1.87 4.86 -13.54
N PHE A 122 -3.05 4.45 -13.11
CA PHE A 122 -4.10 3.95 -13.99
C PHE A 122 -5.42 4.69 -13.83
N ASP A 123 -6.22 4.63 -14.90
CA ASP A 123 -7.63 5.01 -14.83
C ASP A 123 -8.40 4.02 -13.95
N MET A 124 -8.94 4.54 -12.85
CA MET A 124 -9.65 3.74 -11.87
C MET A 124 -11.07 3.41 -12.33
N PRO A 125 -11.61 2.22 -11.98
CA PRO A 125 -12.99 1.85 -12.30
C PRO A 125 -14.00 2.83 -11.75
N ARG A 126 -15.19 2.82 -12.35
CA ARG A 126 -16.32 3.65 -11.89
C ARG A 126 -16.74 3.26 -10.47
N LYS A 127 -17.28 4.24 -9.74
CA LYS A 127 -17.91 4.05 -8.42
C LYS A 127 -18.87 2.85 -8.41
N GLY A 128 -18.83 2.06 -7.33
CA GLY A 128 -19.63 0.85 -7.15
C GLY A 128 -19.03 -0.43 -7.74
N THR A 129 -17.97 -0.34 -8.56
CA THR A 129 -17.30 -1.51 -9.13
C THR A 129 -16.67 -2.38 -8.04
N GLN A 130 -16.84 -3.70 -8.14
CA GLN A 130 -16.18 -4.68 -7.28
C GLN A 130 -14.77 -4.98 -7.81
N VAL A 131 -13.75 -4.79 -6.96
CA VAL A 131 -12.33 -5.10 -7.24
C VAL A 131 -11.72 -5.88 -6.07
N SER A 132 -10.53 -6.45 -6.24
CA SER A 132 -9.82 -7.23 -5.20
C SER A 132 -8.40 -6.69 -4.99
N PHE A 133 -8.22 -5.77 -4.03
CA PHE A 133 -6.96 -5.06 -3.81
C PHE A 133 -6.29 -5.48 -2.50
N ALA A 134 -5.10 -6.06 -2.61
CA ALA A 134 -4.31 -6.51 -1.45
C ALA A 134 -3.37 -5.43 -0.89
N GLU A 135 -3.11 -4.36 -1.65
CA GLU A 135 -2.40 -3.21 -1.12
C GLU A 135 -3.33 -2.42 -0.19
N SER A 136 -2.98 -2.38 1.11
CA SER A 136 -3.84 -1.81 2.14
C SER A 136 -4.16 -0.33 1.90
N ASN A 137 -3.16 0.46 1.48
CA ASN A 137 -3.37 1.86 1.15
C ASN A 137 -4.33 2.01 -0.05
N ALA A 138 -4.13 1.22 -1.11
CA ALA A 138 -4.97 1.28 -2.31
C ALA A 138 -6.41 0.83 -2.05
N ALA A 139 -6.61 -0.18 -1.20
CA ALA A 139 -7.93 -0.62 -0.77
C ALA A 139 -8.67 0.49 -0.01
N VAL A 140 -8.04 1.07 1.01
CA VAL A 140 -8.63 2.15 1.81
C VAL A 140 -8.93 3.38 0.95
N PHE A 141 -7.99 3.81 0.11
CA PHE A 141 -8.18 4.95 -0.77
C PHE A 141 -9.35 4.71 -1.76
N SER A 142 -9.38 3.54 -2.39
CA SER A 142 -10.40 3.20 -3.39
C SER A 142 -11.80 3.10 -2.78
N ASN A 143 -11.92 2.55 -1.57
CA ASN A 143 -13.20 2.51 -0.86
C ASN A 143 -13.70 3.91 -0.50
N SER A 144 -12.80 4.75 0.01
CA SER A 144 -13.16 5.99 0.70
C SER A 144 -13.35 7.17 -0.26
N LEU A 145 -12.47 7.30 -1.25
CA LEU A 145 -12.46 8.45 -2.19
C LEU A 145 -13.15 8.11 -3.51
N LEU A 146 -13.00 6.88 -4.01
CA LEU A 146 -13.51 6.49 -5.33
C LEU A 146 -14.86 5.76 -5.26
N GLY A 147 -15.27 5.33 -4.07
CA GLY A 147 -16.48 4.52 -3.86
C GLY A 147 -16.44 3.18 -4.61
N ILE A 148 -15.25 2.68 -4.93
CA ILE A 148 -15.02 1.33 -5.42
C ILE A 148 -15.22 0.37 -4.24
N LYS A 149 -15.60 -0.89 -4.52
CA LYS A 149 -15.91 -1.88 -3.49
C LYS A 149 -14.82 -2.96 -3.44
N THR A 150 -14.08 -3.00 -2.33
CA THR A 150 -13.12 -4.07 -2.01
C THR A 150 -13.04 -4.26 -0.51
N ASN A 151 -12.80 -5.49 -0.06
CA ASN A 151 -12.30 -5.69 1.29
C ASN A 151 -10.80 -5.36 1.31
N LYS A 152 -10.19 -5.33 2.51
CA LYS A 152 -8.74 -5.27 2.64
C LYS A 152 -8.18 -6.68 2.39
N GLU A 153 -7.88 -6.99 1.13
CA GLU A 153 -7.53 -8.33 0.69
C GLU A 153 -6.13 -8.75 1.17
N SER A 154 -5.90 -10.06 1.30
CA SER A 154 -4.57 -10.62 1.50
C SER A 154 -3.90 -10.90 0.15
N ALA A 155 -2.60 -11.19 0.15
CA ALA A 155 -1.87 -11.62 -1.05
C ALA A 155 -2.56 -12.83 -1.72
N LEU A 156 -2.97 -13.82 -0.92
CA LEU A 156 -3.62 -15.04 -1.40
C LEU A 156 -5.04 -14.77 -1.91
N SER A 157 -5.82 -13.92 -1.23
CA SER A 157 -7.20 -13.66 -1.65
C SER A 157 -7.26 -12.83 -2.93
N ALA A 158 -6.36 -11.85 -3.10
CA ALA A 158 -6.25 -11.11 -4.35
C ALA A 158 -5.71 -11.99 -5.50
N LEU A 159 -4.74 -12.87 -5.24
CA LEU A 159 -4.25 -13.83 -6.24
C LEU A 159 -5.37 -14.79 -6.67
N ALA A 160 -6.11 -15.37 -5.71
CA ALA A 160 -7.25 -16.24 -6.01
C ALA A 160 -8.35 -15.49 -6.78
N SER A 161 -8.61 -14.23 -6.42
CA SER A 161 -9.56 -13.38 -7.15
C SER A 161 -9.11 -13.07 -8.58
N SER A 162 -7.80 -12.91 -8.80
CA SER A 162 -7.24 -12.59 -10.11
C SER A 162 -7.46 -13.71 -11.14
N VAL A 163 -7.38 -14.97 -10.71
CA VAL A 163 -7.51 -16.14 -11.60
C VAL A 163 -8.93 -16.67 -11.71
N THR A 164 -9.77 -16.43 -10.71
CA THR A 164 -11.19 -16.82 -10.74
C THR A 164 -12.10 -15.74 -11.32
N GLY A 165 -11.69 -14.47 -11.23
CA GLY A 165 -12.57 -13.33 -11.50
C GLY A 165 -13.65 -13.12 -10.44
N LYS A 166 -13.52 -13.75 -9.26
CA LYS A 166 -14.53 -13.78 -8.19
C LYS A 166 -13.93 -13.35 -6.85
N ALA A 167 -14.77 -12.84 -5.95
CA ALA A 167 -14.42 -12.61 -4.55
C ALA A 167 -15.63 -12.87 -3.64
N PRO A 168 -15.44 -13.26 -2.36
CA PRO A 168 -16.54 -13.45 -1.41
C PRO A 168 -17.28 -12.14 -1.16
N LEU A 169 -18.62 -12.17 -1.23
CA LEU A 169 -19.47 -11.02 -0.93
C LEU A 169 -19.67 -10.89 0.58
N SER A 170 -18.81 -10.10 1.21
CA SER A 170 -18.87 -9.78 2.64
C SER A 170 -18.37 -8.37 2.92
N ASP A 171 -18.65 -7.89 4.13
CA ASP A 171 -18.05 -6.69 4.71
C ASP A 171 -18.17 -5.42 3.83
N LEU A 172 -17.06 -4.80 3.40
CA LEU A 172 -17.06 -3.54 2.64
C LEU A 172 -17.56 -3.68 1.19
N ARG A 173 -17.82 -4.92 0.73
CA ARG A 173 -18.52 -5.18 -0.52
C ARG A 173 -20.03 -5.01 -0.41
N LEU A 174 -20.57 -5.05 0.81
CA LEU A 174 -21.96 -4.80 1.17
C LEU A 174 -22.14 -3.34 1.56
N ASP A 175 -23.28 -2.74 1.26
CA ASP A 175 -23.52 -1.32 1.58
C ASP A 175 -23.65 -1.10 3.10
N GLU A 176 -24.12 -2.12 3.82
CA GLU A 176 -24.24 -2.12 5.27
C GLU A 176 -22.87 -1.96 5.95
N GLY A 177 -21.84 -2.65 5.47
CA GLY A 177 -20.48 -2.59 6.03
C GLY A 177 -19.78 -1.23 5.83
N ARG A 178 -20.31 -0.40 4.93
CA ARG A 178 -19.75 0.91 4.57
C ARG A 178 -20.30 2.06 5.43
N ASN A 179 -21.23 1.78 6.33
CA ASN A 179 -21.77 2.75 7.28
C ASN A 179 -21.00 2.67 8.61
N PRO A 180 -20.15 3.66 8.94
CA PRO A 180 -19.30 3.59 10.13
C PRO A 180 -20.12 3.70 11.41
N ASN A 181 -19.90 2.76 12.34
CA ASN A 181 -20.49 2.82 13.69
C ASN A 181 -19.67 3.67 14.67
N VAL A 182 -18.39 3.90 14.37
CA VAL A 182 -17.44 4.68 15.17
C VAL A 182 -17.04 5.93 14.40
N LYS A 183 -17.01 7.08 15.09
CA LYS A 183 -16.39 8.30 14.59
C LYS A 183 -15.17 8.70 15.41
N ILE A 184 -14.11 9.10 14.72
CA ILE A 184 -13.01 9.86 15.28
C ILE A 184 -13.38 11.34 15.18
N GLN A 185 -13.44 12.03 16.32
CA GLN A 185 -13.58 13.47 16.38
C GLN A 185 -12.19 14.09 16.42
N ALA A 186 -11.73 14.59 15.28
CA ALA A 186 -10.49 15.33 15.18
C ALA A 186 -10.71 16.79 15.62
N ASP A 187 -9.97 17.19 16.64
CA ASP A 187 -9.75 18.58 17.03
C ASP A 187 -8.24 18.83 16.97
N PHE A 188 -7.75 19.00 15.75
CA PHE A 188 -6.33 19.06 15.44
C PHE A 188 -6.08 20.00 14.27
N ASP A 189 -5.00 20.77 14.34
CA ASP A 189 -4.60 21.70 13.29
C ASP A 189 -3.70 20.99 12.28
N PHE A 190 -4.31 20.40 11.26
CA PHE A 190 -3.60 19.65 10.22
C PHE A 190 -2.77 20.57 9.32
N LYS A 191 -1.44 20.42 9.34
CA LYS A 191 -0.49 21.25 8.58
C LYS A 191 0.23 20.51 7.46
N SER A 192 0.27 19.18 7.52
CA SER A 192 1.06 18.34 6.63
C SER A 192 0.40 16.98 6.38
N GLU A 193 0.86 16.28 5.35
CA GLU A 193 0.48 14.90 5.06
C GLU A 193 0.80 13.95 6.23
N LEU A 194 1.87 14.24 6.98
CA LEU A 194 2.23 13.47 8.16
C LEU A 194 1.11 13.50 9.21
N ASP A 195 0.47 14.64 9.42
CA ASP A 195 -0.62 14.78 10.40
C ASP A 195 -1.82 13.88 10.04
N PHE A 196 -2.15 13.80 8.74
CA PHE A 196 -3.18 12.89 8.23
C PHE A 196 -2.75 11.42 8.35
N GLY A 197 -1.48 11.11 8.14
CA GLY A 197 -0.91 9.79 8.40
C GLY A 197 -1.05 9.37 9.87
N LEU A 198 -0.80 10.29 10.81
CA LEU A 198 -0.96 10.05 12.25
C LEU A 198 -2.43 9.83 12.62
N LEU A 199 -3.34 10.65 12.11
CA LEU A 199 -4.79 10.44 12.27
C LEU A 199 -5.21 9.06 11.72
N GLY A 200 -4.71 8.69 10.55
CA GLY A 200 -5.03 7.41 9.92
C GLY A 200 -4.54 6.24 10.75
N TYR A 201 -3.29 6.29 11.21
CA TYR A 201 -2.73 5.24 12.06
C TYR A 201 -3.44 5.16 13.40
N PHE A 202 -3.81 6.29 14.00
CA PHE A 202 -4.67 6.32 15.19
C PHE A 202 -6.02 5.65 14.94
N ALA A 203 -6.71 6.00 13.85
CA ALA A 203 -8.01 5.44 13.50
C ALA A 203 -7.92 3.92 13.28
N GLY A 204 -6.94 3.44 12.50
CA GLY A 204 -6.74 2.01 12.28
C GLY A 204 -6.47 1.24 13.58
N LYS A 205 -5.70 1.82 14.50
CA LYS A 205 -5.35 1.19 15.79
C LYS A 205 -6.54 1.09 16.74
N ASN A 206 -7.42 2.10 16.74
CA ASN A 206 -8.49 2.22 17.73
C ASN A 206 -9.86 1.74 17.23
N VAL A 207 -10.06 1.61 15.93
CA VAL A 207 -11.34 1.17 15.35
C VAL A 207 -11.29 -0.29 14.95
N LYS A 208 -12.12 -1.11 15.60
CA LYS A 208 -12.22 -2.57 15.33
C LYS A 208 -13.13 -2.91 14.14
N GLY A 209 -13.88 -1.93 13.63
CA GLY A 209 -14.78 -2.08 12.49
C GLY A 209 -14.10 -1.82 11.15
N SER A 210 -14.78 -2.22 10.08
CA SER A 210 -14.26 -2.11 8.70
C SER A 210 -14.34 -0.69 8.14
N SER A 211 -15.16 0.18 8.72
CA SER A 211 -15.31 1.57 8.33
C SER A 211 -15.28 2.52 9.53
N VAL A 212 -14.69 3.71 9.33
CA VAL A 212 -14.59 4.77 10.34
C VAL A 212 -15.04 6.12 9.79
N ALA A 213 -15.74 6.92 10.60
CA ALA A 213 -16.05 8.30 10.27
C ALA A 213 -14.99 9.26 10.83
N LEU A 214 -14.57 10.26 10.05
CA LEU A 214 -13.58 11.26 10.47
C LEU A 214 -14.23 12.65 10.53
N ALA A 215 -14.73 13.01 11.72
CA ALA A 215 -15.29 14.33 11.99
C ALA A 215 -14.18 15.34 12.25
N GLY A 216 -14.32 16.55 11.68
CA GLY A 216 -13.28 17.59 11.71
C GLY A 216 -12.33 17.57 10.51
N VAL A 217 -12.57 16.67 9.54
CA VAL A 217 -11.88 16.65 8.24
C VAL A 217 -12.95 16.71 7.15
N ASP A 218 -13.08 17.87 6.49
CA ASP A 218 -14.13 18.10 5.50
C ASP A 218 -13.70 17.78 4.07
N SER A 219 -12.42 17.95 3.76
CA SER A 219 -11.84 17.65 2.45
C SER A 219 -10.38 17.26 2.58
N LEU A 220 -9.87 16.57 1.56
CA LEU A 220 -8.49 16.12 1.48
C LEU A 220 -7.96 16.37 0.07
N SER A 221 -6.76 16.91 -0.02
CA SER A 221 -5.97 16.75 -1.25
C SER A 221 -5.59 15.30 -1.45
N ARG A 222 -5.13 14.97 -2.66
CA ARG A 222 -4.75 13.60 -3.02
C ARG A 222 -3.56 13.07 -2.18
N PRO A 223 -2.48 13.84 -1.93
CA PRO A 223 -1.41 13.39 -1.02
C PRO A 223 -1.87 13.17 0.42
N GLN A 224 -2.74 14.05 0.94
CA GLN A 224 -3.30 13.90 2.30
C GLN A 224 -4.19 12.66 2.41
N ALA A 225 -5.06 12.41 1.43
CA ALA A 225 -5.89 11.21 1.36
C ALA A 225 -5.06 9.92 1.26
N LYS A 226 -3.95 9.96 0.52
CA LYS A 226 -2.99 8.86 0.46
C LYS A 226 -2.33 8.61 1.81
N ALA A 227 -1.82 9.65 2.48
CA ALA A 227 -1.17 9.50 3.78
C ALA A 227 -2.13 8.95 4.85
N LEU A 228 -3.37 9.47 4.88
CA LEU A 228 -4.45 8.98 5.74
C LEU A 228 -4.77 7.51 5.47
N SER A 229 -4.97 7.15 4.20
CA SER A 229 -5.29 5.78 3.78
C SER A 229 -4.17 4.80 4.14
N ALA A 230 -2.92 5.21 3.98
CA ALA A 230 -1.75 4.44 4.37
C ALA A 230 -1.68 4.24 5.88
N GLY A 231 -1.95 5.27 6.67
CA GLY A 231 -2.02 5.17 8.13
C GLY A 231 -3.06 4.15 8.59
N ILE A 232 -4.31 4.27 8.11
CA ILE A 232 -5.41 3.35 8.43
C ILE A 232 -5.05 1.91 8.03
N GLY A 233 -4.57 1.74 6.80
CA GLY A 233 -4.25 0.42 6.25
C GLY A 233 -3.09 -0.29 6.96
N THR A 234 -2.27 0.46 7.71
CA THR A 234 -1.08 -0.06 8.42
C THR A 234 -1.43 -0.60 9.81
N SER A 235 -2.22 0.13 10.61
CA SER A 235 -2.35 -0.14 12.06
C SER A 235 -3.54 -1.00 12.47
N GLY A 236 -4.47 -1.32 11.57
CA GLY A 236 -5.60 -2.18 11.92
C GLY A 236 -6.41 -2.71 10.75
N SER A 237 -7.58 -3.28 11.03
CA SER A 237 -8.43 -3.96 10.05
C SER A 237 -9.31 -3.03 9.23
N CYS A 238 -9.47 -1.77 9.65
CA CYS A 238 -10.30 -0.80 8.97
C CYS A 238 -9.88 -0.63 7.50
N GLY A 239 -10.84 -0.74 6.58
CA GLY A 239 -10.63 -0.74 5.14
C GLY A 239 -11.29 0.43 4.42
N MET A 240 -11.94 1.35 5.15
CA MET A 240 -12.66 2.49 4.59
C MET A 240 -12.81 3.61 5.62
N PHE A 241 -12.81 4.86 5.17
CA PHE A 241 -13.22 6.01 5.96
C PHE A 241 -14.26 6.87 5.24
N THR A 242 -14.97 7.68 6.01
CA THR A 242 -15.82 8.77 5.48
C THR A 242 -15.42 10.10 6.13
N LEU A 243 -15.63 11.20 5.41
CA LEU A 243 -15.31 12.56 5.85
C LEU A 243 -16.55 13.30 6.36
N GLY A 244 -16.32 14.41 7.06
CA GLY A 244 -17.36 15.24 7.65
C GLY A 244 -17.93 14.62 8.94
N ASN A 245 -19.15 15.03 9.32
CA ASN A 245 -19.75 14.65 10.60
C ASN A 245 -20.95 13.69 10.44
N PRO A 246 -20.76 12.44 9.96
CA PRO A 246 -21.84 11.49 9.84
C PRO A 246 -22.33 11.04 11.22
N LYS A 247 -23.58 10.55 11.27
CA LYS A 247 -24.15 9.93 12.48
C LYS A 247 -23.40 8.62 12.74
N ALA A 248 -22.64 8.57 13.82
CA ALA A 248 -22.00 7.36 14.35
C ALA A 248 -22.37 7.21 15.84
N LYS A 249 -22.44 5.97 16.32
CA LYS A 249 -22.89 5.65 17.70
C LYS A 249 -21.79 5.89 18.72
N GLU A 250 -20.56 5.53 18.37
CA GLU A 250 -19.39 5.64 19.23
C GLU A 250 -18.52 6.82 18.78
N LYS A 251 -17.95 7.55 19.75
CA LYS A 251 -17.07 8.70 19.51
C LYS A 251 -15.74 8.49 20.23
N ILE A 252 -14.64 8.65 19.49
CA ILE A 252 -13.27 8.65 20.01
C ILE A 252 -12.63 10.00 19.64
N SER A 253 -11.95 10.65 20.58
CA SER A 253 -11.30 11.94 20.32
C SER A 253 -9.90 11.75 19.72
N PHE A 254 -9.51 12.66 18.82
CA PHE A 254 -8.15 12.79 18.33
C PHE A 254 -7.74 14.26 18.40
N GLY A 255 -6.74 14.56 19.21
CA GLY A 255 -6.14 15.89 19.32
C GLY A 255 -4.63 15.83 19.39
N LYS A 256 -4.03 16.89 19.93
CA LYS A 256 -2.56 17.03 20.02
C LYS A 256 -1.89 15.92 20.82
N GLU A 257 -2.54 15.45 21.89
CA GLU A 257 -1.99 14.39 22.73
C GLU A 257 -1.96 13.04 22.00
N GLU A 258 -3.03 12.69 21.30
CA GLU A 258 -3.10 11.45 20.50
C GLU A 258 -2.09 11.49 19.36
N ALA A 259 -2.01 12.60 18.62
CA ALA A 259 -1.03 12.77 17.55
C ALA A 259 0.41 12.63 18.08
N ARG A 260 0.71 13.23 19.23
CA ARG A 260 2.02 13.12 19.88
C ARG A 260 2.32 11.69 20.31
N LYS A 261 1.40 10.99 20.98
CA LYS A 261 1.60 9.59 21.40
C LYS A 261 1.92 8.68 20.22
N ILE A 262 1.22 8.85 19.10
CA ILE A 262 1.47 8.06 17.89
C ILE A 262 2.81 8.44 17.25
N LYS A 263 3.17 9.72 17.23
CA LYS A 263 4.48 10.16 16.73
C LYS A 263 5.63 9.61 17.59
N ASP A 264 5.50 9.67 18.92
CA ASP A 264 6.49 9.17 19.88
C ASP A 264 6.62 7.62 19.78
N GLU A 265 5.53 6.91 19.47
CA GLU A 265 5.56 5.45 19.18
C GLU A 265 6.33 5.12 17.89
N LEU A 266 6.18 5.94 16.85
CA LEU A 266 6.72 5.66 15.52
C LEU A 266 8.10 6.26 15.26
N SER A 267 8.48 7.33 15.96
CA SER A 267 9.75 8.02 15.83
C SER A 267 10.71 7.57 16.93
N THR A 268 11.43 6.48 16.70
CA THR A 268 12.34 5.89 17.69
C THR A 268 13.76 6.47 17.70
N ALA A 269 14.01 7.48 16.88
CA ALA A 269 15.26 8.23 16.83
C ALA A 269 15.00 9.72 16.53
N ASP A 270 15.91 10.59 16.93
CA ASP A 270 15.84 12.04 16.68
C ASP A 270 16.39 12.44 15.30
N ASP A 271 17.30 11.63 14.76
CA ASP A 271 17.99 11.79 13.48
C ASP A 271 18.14 10.42 12.78
N GLY A 272 18.68 10.40 11.55
CA GLY A 272 19.06 9.16 10.89
C GLY A 272 20.05 9.30 9.74
N ASP A 273 20.58 8.19 9.28
CA ASP A 273 21.75 8.11 8.37
C ASP A 273 21.37 8.30 6.90
N VAL A 274 20.14 7.95 6.56
CA VAL A 274 19.59 7.98 5.21
C VAL A 274 18.18 8.58 5.21
N ILE A 275 17.87 9.34 4.18
CA ILE A 275 16.54 9.92 3.96
C ILE A 275 15.78 9.04 2.98
N THR A 276 14.54 8.69 3.31
CA THR A 276 13.64 7.94 2.42
C THR A 276 12.31 8.64 2.25
N PHE A 277 11.94 8.87 0.99
CA PHE A 277 10.61 9.34 0.59
C PHE A 277 9.89 8.29 -0.25
N GLY A 278 8.59 8.11 -0.07
CA GLY A 278 7.78 7.25 -0.95
C GLY A 278 7.25 5.95 -0.33
N SER A 279 6.66 6.02 0.87
CA SER A 279 5.77 4.96 1.36
C SER A 279 4.40 5.53 1.75
N PRO A 280 3.32 5.32 0.99
CA PRO A 280 3.31 4.74 -0.34
C PRO A 280 4.16 5.56 -1.34
N GLN A 281 4.58 4.93 -2.43
CA GLN A 281 5.37 5.53 -3.52
C GLN A 281 4.88 6.94 -3.88
N LEU A 282 5.82 7.85 -4.12
CA LEU A 282 5.48 9.24 -4.46
C LEU A 282 4.81 9.31 -5.84
N ASN A 283 3.80 10.17 -5.94
CA ASN A 283 3.18 10.55 -7.20
C ASN A 283 3.83 11.81 -7.78
N ILE A 284 3.36 12.24 -8.95
CA ILE A 284 3.95 13.40 -9.66
C ILE A 284 3.81 14.72 -8.89
N GLU A 285 2.72 14.91 -8.13
CA GLU A 285 2.46 16.11 -7.34
C GLU A 285 3.43 16.22 -6.16
N GLU A 286 3.67 15.11 -5.46
CA GLU A 286 4.61 15.06 -4.35
C GLU A 286 6.07 15.19 -4.82
N LEU A 287 6.43 14.60 -5.97
CA LEU A 287 7.74 14.83 -6.58
C LEU A 287 7.94 16.30 -6.93
N ASN A 288 6.90 16.98 -7.44
CA ASN A 288 6.97 18.41 -7.75
C ASN A 288 7.13 19.25 -6.48
N THR A 289 6.38 18.94 -5.43
CA THR A 289 6.53 19.57 -4.11
C THR A 289 7.95 19.40 -3.58
N LEU A 290 8.50 18.18 -3.61
CA LEU A 290 9.86 17.91 -3.17
C LEU A 290 10.89 18.72 -3.97
N ALA A 291 10.77 18.75 -5.30
CA ALA A 291 11.71 19.46 -6.17
C ALA A 291 11.71 20.97 -5.91
N ASN A 292 10.54 21.55 -5.63
CA ASN A 292 10.43 22.97 -5.29
C ASN A 292 11.03 23.26 -3.91
N LEU A 293 10.85 22.38 -2.92
CA LEU A 293 11.46 22.55 -1.60
C LEU A 293 13.00 22.47 -1.65
N THR A 294 13.54 21.66 -2.57
CA THR A 294 14.97 21.43 -2.77
C THR A 294 15.62 22.37 -3.79
N GLU A 295 14.88 23.34 -4.34
CA GLU A 295 15.41 24.23 -5.36
C GLU A 295 16.64 25.01 -4.86
N GLY A 296 17.73 24.92 -5.62
CA GLY A 296 19.01 25.55 -5.28
C GLY A 296 19.77 24.90 -4.12
N LYS A 297 19.29 23.77 -3.59
CA LYS A 297 19.89 23.08 -2.43
C LYS A 297 20.32 21.67 -2.78
N LYS A 298 21.16 21.07 -1.93
CA LYS A 298 21.53 19.65 -2.00
C LYS A 298 21.31 18.94 -0.66
N PHE A 299 20.89 17.69 -0.71
CA PHE A 299 20.80 16.85 0.49
C PHE A 299 22.19 16.64 1.11
N LYS A 300 22.26 16.78 2.43
CA LYS A 300 23.47 16.56 3.24
C LYS A 300 23.73 15.08 3.54
N LYS A 301 22.69 14.25 3.37
CA LYS A 301 22.69 12.79 3.59
C LYS A 301 22.16 12.12 2.32
N ARG A 302 22.46 10.84 2.14
CA ARG A 302 21.91 10.05 1.02
C ARG A 302 20.38 10.13 1.05
N CYS A 303 19.75 10.44 -0.08
CA CYS A 303 18.30 10.58 -0.19
C CYS A 303 17.75 9.63 -1.25
N MET A 304 16.95 8.65 -0.83
CA MET A 304 16.27 7.71 -1.71
C MET A 304 14.81 8.13 -1.94
N ILE A 305 14.42 8.25 -3.20
CA ILE A 305 13.09 8.65 -3.64
C ILE A 305 12.42 7.45 -4.32
N PHE A 306 11.41 6.88 -3.66
CA PHE A 306 10.67 5.73 -4.15
C PHE A 306 9.41 6.18 -4.91
N CYS A 307 9.29 5.77 -6.16
CA CYS A 307 8.10 5.96 -7.00
C CYS A 307 7.93 4.77 -7.96
N SER A 308 6.83 4.71 -8.71
CA SER A 308 6.73 3.71 -9.79
C SER A 308 7.50 4.18 -11.03
N ARG A 309 7.93 3.25 -11.89
CA ARG A 309 8.57 3.57 -13.18
C ARG A 309 7.71 4.50 -14.02
N ALA A 310 6.39 4.30 -13.99
CA ALA A 310 5.44 5.12 -14.73
C ALA A 310 5.50 6.58 -14.28
N ILE A 311 5.52 6.84 -12.97
CA ILE A 311 5.64 8.19 -12.41
C ILE A 311 7.04 8.77 -12.67
N HIS A 312 8.10 7.98 -12.50
CA HIS A 312 9.46 8.42 -12.84
C HIS A 312 9.57 8.87 -14.30
N ASN A 313 9.07 8.07 -15.23
CA ASN A 313 9.08 8.39 -16.66
C ASN A 313 8.29 9.66 -16.98
N GLN A 314 7.19 9.93 -16.27
CA GLN A 314 6.49 11.21 -16.36
C GLN A 314 7.35 12.36 -15.83
N ALA A 315 7.99 12.18 -14.68
CA ALA A 315 8.88 13.17 -14.06
C ALA A 315 10.09 13.50 -14.96
N VAL A 316 10.67 12.52 -15.64
CA VAL A 316 11.75 12.72 -16.62
C VAL A 316 11.27 13.62 -17.77
N LYS A 317 10.10 13.33 -18.35
CA LYS A 317 9.56 14.09 -19.49
C LYS A 317 9.38 15.58 -19.20
N ILE A 318 9.05 15.94 -17.96
CA ILE A 318 8.84 17.32 -17.53
C ILE A 318 10.09 17.94 -16.85
N GLY A 319 11.23 17.25 -16.87
CA GLY A 319 12.49 17.72 -16.27
C GLY A 319 12.51 17.70 -14.73
N LEU A 320 11.50 17.12 -14.10
CA LEU A 320 11.35 17.06 -12.65
C LEU A 320 12.34 16.07 -12.00
N ALA A 321 12.55 14.90 -12.62
CA ALA A 321 13.51 13.91 -12.13
C ALA A 321 14.92 14.52 -12.05
N GLY A 322 15.37 15.19 -13.11
CA GLY A 322 16.67 15.84 -13.16
C GLY A 322 16.85 16.97 -12.14
N ARG A 323 15.77 17.65 -11.70
CA ARG A 323 15.85 18.64 -10.61
C ARG A 323 16.15 17.97 -9.27
N LEU A 324 15.49 16.85 -9.00
CA LEU A 324 15.68 16.07 -7.77
C LEU A 324 17.05 15.38 -7.73
N GLU A 325 17.51 14.83 -8.87
CA GLU A 325 18.85 14.26 -9.01
C GLU A 325 19.94 15.31 -8.77
N LYS A 326 19.78 16.54 -9.29
CA LYS A 326 20.70 17.66 -9.02
C LYS A 326 20.77 18.03 -7.53
N ALA A 327 19.67 17.84 -6.80
CA ALA A 327 19.63 18.01 -5.35
C ALA A 327 20.25 16.82 -4.59
N GLY A 328 20.69 15.76 -5.28
CA GLY A 328 21.27 14.55 -4.68
C GLY A 328 20.25 13.47 -4.33
N GLY A 329 19.03 13.53 -4.90
CA GLY A 329 18.03 12.47 -4.78
C GLY A 329 18.31 11.30 -5.72
N GLU A 330 18.21 10.07 -5.21
CA GLU A 330 18.36 8.82 -5.94
C GLU A 330 17.01 8.14 -6.14
N PHE A 331 16.60 7.87 -7.39
CA PHE A 331 15.32 7.23 -7.67
C PHE A 331 15.39 5.70 -7.53
N MET A 332 14.59 5.15 -6.62
CA MET A 332 14.40 3.71 -6.42
C MET A 332 13.03 3.31 -6.97
N CYS A 333 12.95 3.08 -8.28
CA CYS A 333 11.68 2.84 -8.95
C CYS A 333 11.18 1.41 -8.75
N ASP A 334 9.87 1.22 -8.75
CA ASP A 334 9.19 -0.09 -8.63
C ASP A 334 9.49 -0.86 -7.34
N SER A 335 10.25 -0.25 -6.43
CA SER A 335 10.67 -0.80 -5.15
C SER A 335 9.75 -0.34 -4.03
N CYS A 336 9.52 -1.22 -3.06
CA CYS A 336 8.80 -0.92 -1.83
C CYS A 336 9.74 -0.33 -0.78
N THR A 337 9.54 0.91 -0.34
CA THR A 337 10.36 1.50 0.72
C THR A 337 10.37 0.67 2.01
N CYS A 338 9.22 0.14 2.44
CA CYS A 338 9.06 -0.46 3.77
C CYS A 338 9.86 -1.75 4.02
N LEU A 339 10.14 -2.53 2.97
CA LEU A 339 10.69 -3.88 3.07
C LEU A 339 11.81 -4.09 2.04
N THR A 340 12.46 -3.00 1.65
CA THR A 340 13.56 -3.03 0.68
C THR A 340 14.87 -3.48 1.33
N PRO A 341 15.70 -4.26 0.63
CA PRO A 341 17.08 -4.52 1.06
C PRO A 341 17.98 -3.27 0.98
N TYR A 342 17.56 -2.17 0.32
CA TYR A 342 18.32 -0.92 0.33
C TYR A 342 18.48 -0.32 1.72
N VAL A 343 17.57 -0.65 2.66
CA VAL A 343 17.60 -0.16 4.04
C VAL A 343 17.60 -1.36 4.98
N SER A 344 18.75 -1.65 5.57
CA SER A 344 18.94 -2.73 6.53
C SER A 344 19.65 -2.22 7.78
N LYS A 345 19.50 -2.95 8.89
CA LYS A 345 20.21 -2.67 10.14
C LYS A 345 21.73 -2.85 10.03
N GLU A 346 22.20 -3.58 9.02
CA GLU A 346 23.63 -3.72 8.73
C GLU A 346 24.22 -2.45 8.13
N ASN A 347 23.41 -1.70 7.36
CA ASN A 347 23.85 -0.52 6.62
C ASN A 347 23.50 0.80 7.31
N TYR A 348 22.43 0.83 8.11
CA TYR A 348 21.91 2.05 8.72
C TYR A 348 21.39 1.79 10.14
N ASP A 349 21.75 2.65 11.07
CA ASP A 349 21.23 2.62 12.45
C ASP A 349 19.83 3.21 12.49
N SER A 350 19.59 4.27 11.70
CA SER A 350 18.29 4.93 11.64
C SER A 350 17.98 5.59 10.29
N VAL A 351 16.69 5.73 9.97
CA VAL A 351 16.19 6.37 8.76
C VAL A 351 15.36 7.61 9.05
N ILE A 352 15.50 8.62 8.21
CA ILE A 352 14.63 9.79 8.20
C ILE A 352 13.53 9.56 7.16
N THR A 353 12.26 9.67 7.56
CA THR A 353 11.13 9.49 6.63
C THR A 353 9.96 10.40 6.98
N SER A 354 9.16 10.73 5.95
CA SER A 354 7.91 11.48 6.11
C SER A 354 6.66 10.62 6.18
N SER A 355 6.84 9.30 6.21
CA SER A 355 5.74 8.36 6.16
C SER A 355 5.55 7.59 7.45
N VAL A 356 4.32 7.61 7.97
CA VAL A 356 3.89 6.74 9.06
C VAL A 356 3.98 5.25 8.70
N LYS A 357 3.66 4.89 7.44
CA LYS A 357 3.77 3.51 6.97
C LYS A 357 5.23 3.07 6.89
N ALA A 358 6.13 3.91 6.37
CA ALA A 358 7.57 3.62 6.40
C ALA A 358 8.07 3.50 7.83
N ALA A 359 7.73 4.46 8.71
CA ALA A 359 8.15 4.46 10.09
C ALA A 359 7.77 3.16 10.82
N TYR A 360 6.53 2.72 10.65
CA TYR A 360 6.06 1.46 11.23
C TYR A 360 6.86 0.25 10.74
N TYR A 361 6.97 0.06 9.41
CA TYR A 361 7.60 -1.15 8.85
C TYR A 361 9.13 -1.15 8.97
N MET A 362 9.80 0.01 8.86
CA MET A 362 11.25 0.10 9.03
C MET A 362 11.67 -0.28 10.46
N ASN A 363 10.93 0.17 11.46
CA ASN A 363 11.18 -0.21 12.84
C ASN A 363 10.75 -1.67 13.11
N SER A 364 9.50 -2.03 12.77
CA SER A 364 8.95 -3.34 13.13
C SER A 364 9.55 -4.51 12.35
N SER A 365 9.85 -4.32 11.05
CA SER A 365 10.33 -5.38 10.15
C SER A 365 11.84 -5.30 9.93
N ASN A 366 12.35 -4.12 9.57
CA ASN A 366 13.79 -3.96 9.26
C ASN A 366 14.65 -3.73 10.50
N LYS A 367 14.03 -3.45 11.67
CA LYS A 367 14.70 -3.21 12.97
C LYS A 367 15.65 -2.02 12.96
N VAL A 368 15.40 -1.05 12.09
CA VAL A 368 16.15 0.21 11.94
C VAL A 368 15.42 1.32 12.72
N GLY A 369 16.17 2.20 13.39
CA GLY A 369 15.59 3.36 14.07
C GLY A 369 14.92 4.33 13.10
N VAL A 370 13.99 5.16 13.57
CA VAL A 370 13.22 6.04 12.69
C VAL A 370 13.12 7.46 13.25
N ALA A 371 13.51 8.44 12.45
CA ALA A 371 13.20 9.84 12.63
C ALA A 371 12.03 10.24 11.71
N LEU A 372 10.82 10.33 12.29
CA LEU A 372 9.59 10.65 11.57
C LEU A 372 9.33 12.17 11.55
N LYS A 373 9.48 12.79 10.39
CA LYS A 373 9.37 14.25 10.19
C LYS A 373 8.60 14.56 8.91
N ASP A 374 7.82 15.65 8.86
CA ASP A 374 7.16 16.02 7.62
C ASP A 374 8.18 16.39 6.53
N MET A 375 7.78 16.29 5.25
CA MET A 375 8.68 16.50 4.11
C MET A 375 9.37 17.86 4.14
N LYS A 376 8.66 18.92 4.53
CA LYS A 376 9.19 20.29 4.59
C LYS A 376 10.25 20.41 5.67
N THR A 377 10.02 19.83 6.84
CA THR A 377 11.01 19.77 7.93
C THR A 377 12.25 18.98 7.51
N ILE A 378 12.08 17.83 6.85
CA ILE A 378 13.22 17.04 6.35
C ILE A 378 14.06 17.87 5.38
N VAL A 379 13.45 18.50 4.37
CA VAL A 379 14.20 19.32 3.41
C VAL A 379 14.88 20.50 4.10
N LYS A 380 14.21 21.17 5.05
CA LYS A 380 14.79 22.30 5.80
C LYS A 380 16.03 21.91 6.59
N GLU A 381 16.00 20.79 7.30
CA GLU A 381 17.11 20.37 8.18
C GLU A 381 18.26 19.74 7.40
N TYR A 382 17.93 18.92 6.39
CA TYR A 382 18.89 18.05 5.72
C TYR A 382 19.30 18.49 4.32
N THR A 383 19.09 19.75 3.95
CA THR A 383 19.66 20.34 2.73
C THR A 383 20.54 21.57 3.01
N GLN A 384 21.47 21.87 2.10
CA GLN A 384 22.36 23.04 2.13
C GLN A 384 22.46 23.72 0.78
#